data_AF-A0AAN7HNA4-F1
#
_entry.id   AF-A0AAN7HNA4-F1
#
_cell.length_a   1.000
_cell.length_b   1.000
_cell.length_c   1.000
_cell.angle_alpha   90.00
_cell.angle_beta   90.00
_cell.angle_gamma   90.00
#
_symmetry.space_group_name_H-M   'P 1'
#
loop_
_entity.id
_entity.type
_entity.pdbx_description
1 polymer ?
#
loop_
_entity_poly.entity_id
_entity_poly.type
_entity_poly.pdbx_seq_one_letter_code
_entity_poly.pdbx_strand_id
1 'polypeptide(L)'
;MARVLSLSVLTAVLAPAIGDAVVGAQLTSEGCTTNSFTTPSWLVQDIELQRSANLTVASFNALNRATNVLIELSCSSSKPAAGWQDCKATDNTEQALVATFRADNATAWLRFNETWSCSDLTPSDPITFSAIGNSSVSLDCSVNEDRTTTCRGAKPVLVKAALSSPIKVTPSYVSGPPGHDAEGCAAESETPAWESGNAFIIIRNDHLGYTASCGGPLTGASGLHQLTCSGQVAVRRPNKYQIETDISFDPDTFVLAINQTWYCDDQDPVEPIAVTASGTTQLSLNCNVFNGTAPSAGSLLSPLDVGGNGTSNGNTTTFCTGGTDGTFEGDKDAISRVPLPPYSLNDPLATADGCTVSSILTPGWWLHDFVTNTTFAHNDTVTARFGMELGRGGLRPTGRFATVAADGVRYSATNGSIDDMPWNECVLEGVGGVALAPTGCEFRYEMASRFLGLRVQWACDDLEKGNPVAFTGEVRTEVPEFTCVTSGKEVRCAEPNPTPWKANVTSVAWES
;
A
#
# COMPACT_ATOMS: atom_id res chain seq x y z
N MET A 1 -72.15 26.09 -13.49
CA MET A 1 -71.53 25.12 -12.55
C MET A 1 -70.52 24.31 -13.34
N ALA A 2 -69.26 24.74 -13.35
CA ALA A 2 -68.17 24.00 -13.97
C ALA A 2 -67.38 23.31 -12.84
N ARG A 3 -67.35 21.98 -12.84
CA ARG A 3 -66.53 21.19 -11.92
C ARG A 3 -65.12 21.11 -12.51
N VAL A 4 -64.16 21.70 -11.79
CA VAL A 4 -62.73 21.55 -12.03
C VAL A 4 -62.31 20.20 -11.44
N LEU A 5 -61.85 19.28 -12.29
CA LEU A 5 -61.20 18.03 -11.90
C LEU A 5 -59.72 18.32 -11.63
N SER A 6 -59.32 18.16 -10.37
CA SER A 6 -57.93 18.18 -9.92
C SER A 6 -57.25 16.87 -10.35
N LEU A 7 -56.26 16.95 -11.24
CA LEU A 7 -55.32 15.85 -11.49
C LEU A 7 -54.28 15.87 -10.37
N SER A 8 -54.36 14.89 -9.47
CA SER A 8 -53.30 14.61 -8.50
C SER A 8 -52.23 13.76 -9.20
N VAL A 9 -51.07 14.36 -9.47
CA VAL A 9 -49.87 13.66 -9.94
C VAL A 9 -49.30 12.89 -8.76
N LEU A 10 -49.44 11.56 -8.78
CA LEU A 10 -48.81 10.66 -7.82
C LEU A 10 -47.36 10.43 -8.29
N THR A 11 -46.42 11.19 -7.76
CA THR A 11 -44.98 10.92 -7.92
C THR A 11 -44.63 9.71 -7.06
N ALA A 12 -44.45 8.56 -7.70
CA ALA A 12 -43.84 7.39 -7.08
C ALA A 12 -42.37 7.73 -6.77
N VAL A 13 -42.05 7.89 -5.50
CA VAL A 13 -40.67 7.86 -5.01
C VAL A 13 -40.21 6.41 -5.15
N LEU A 14 -39.46 6.13 -6.21
CA LEU A 14 -38.65 4.92 -6.33
C LEU A 14 -37.57 5.00 -5.26
N ALA A 15 -37.84 4.41 -4.09
CA ALA A 15 -36.76 3.98 -3.22
C ALA A 15 -35.94 2.95 -4.01
N PRO A 16 -34.59 3.05 -4.07
CA PRO A 16 -33.80 1.95 -4.58
C PRO A 16 -34.14 0.73 -3.72
N ALA A 17 -34.59 -0.34 -4.38
CA ALA A 17 -34.62 -1.64 -3.78
C ALA A 17 -33.22 -1.92 -3.22
N ILE A 18 -33.14 -2.20 -1.92
CA ILE A 18 -31.97 -2.79 -1.30
C ILE A 18 -31.83 -4.15 -1.97
N GLY A 19 -31.07 -4.19 -3.06
CA GLY A 19 -30.61 -5.47 -3.59
C GLY A 19 -29.73 -6.08 -2.52
N ASP A 20 -29.90 -7.38 -2.28
CA ASP A 20 -28.92 -8.24 -1.62
C ASP A 20 -27.61 -8.15 -2.41
N ALA A 21 -26.89 -7.06 -2.23
CA ALA A 21 -25.55 -6.91 -2.73
C ALA A 21 -24.71 -7.83 -1.86
N VAL A 22 -24.37 -9.00 -2.40
CA VAL A 22 -23.19 -9.75 -1.99
C VAL A 22 -22.08 -8.70 -1.92
N VAL A 23 -21.69 -8.35 -0.69
CA VAL A 23 -20.74 -7.27 -0.46
C VAL A 23 -19.46 -7.69 -1.15
N GLY A 24 -19.16 -7.06 -2.29
CA GLY A 24 -18.01 -7.42 -3.10
C GLY A 24 -16.77 -7.37 -2.23
N ALA A 25 -16.06 -8.50 -2.12
CA ALA A 25 -14.74 -8.47 -1.51
C ALA A 25 -13.90 -7.45 -2.28
N GLN A 26 -13.10 -6.68 -1.55
CA GLN A 26 -12.19 -5.71 -2.14
C GLN A 26 -11.16 -6.46 -3.00
N LEU A 27 -11.46 -6.64 -4.28
CA LEU A 27 -10.45 -6.80 -5.30
C LEU A 27 -9.65 -5.51 -5.30
N THR A 28 -8.38 -5.58 -4.92
CA THR A 28 -7.52 -4.46 -5.30
C THR A 28 -7.42 -4.48 -6.83
N SER A 29 -7.35 -3.30 -7.45
CA SER A 29 -7.22 -3.14 -8.91
C SER A 29 -5.94 -3.77 -9.48
N GLU A 30 -5.13 -4.41 -8.64
CA GLU A 30 -3.78 -4.91 -8.92
C GLU A 30 -3.74 -6.34 -9.47
N GLY A 31 -4.90 -6.96 -9.72
CA GLY A 31 -5.02 -8.24 -10.42
C GLY A 31 -4.91 -9.50 -9.56
N CYS A 32 -5.15 -10.65 -10.18
CA CYS A 32 -5.14 -11.98 -9.55
C CYS A 32 -3.80 -12.30 -8.89
N THR A 33 -2.69 -12.06 -9.59
CA THR A 33 -1.35 -12.42 -9.10
C THR A 33 -1.02 -11.65 -7.83
N THR A 34 -1.23 -10.34 -7.83
CA THR A 34 -0.97 -9.49 -6.66
C THR A 34 -1.88 -9.84 -5.50
N ASN A 35 -3.19 -9.98 -5.73
CA ASN A 35 -4.15 -10.35 -4.69
C ASN A 35 -3.88 -11.75 -4.11
N SER A 36 -3.27 -12.65 -4.88
CA SER A 36 -2.87 -13.97 -4.39
C SER A 36 -1.74 -13.89 -3.38
N PHE A 37 -0.75 -13.02 -3.60
CA PHE A 37 0.34 -12.79 -2.65
C PHE A 37 -0.08 -12.01 -1.41
N THR A 38 -0.98 -11.04 -1.56
CA THR A 38 -1.30 -10.09 -0.49
C THR A 38 -2.55 -10.52 0.29
N THR A 39 -3.57 -11.06 -0.36
CA THR A 39 -4.86 -11.43 0.25
C THR A 39 -5.32 -12.87 -0.08
N PRO A 40 -4.48 -13.91 0.07
CA PRO A 40 -4.92 -15.30 -0.09
C PRO A 40 -5.93 -15.63 1.01
N SER A 41 -7.22 -15.54 0.70
CA SER A 41 -8.28 -15.69 1.69
C SER A 41 -9.64 -15.96 1.04
N TRP A 42 -10.55 -16.51 1.84
CA TRP A 42 -11.94 -16.72 1.46
C TRP A 42 -12.85 -15.90 2.34
N LEU A 43 -13.73 -15.11 1.72
CA LEU A 43 -14.85 -14.50 2.44
C LEU A 43 -16.02 -15.49 2.38
N VAL A 44 -16.42 -16.01 3.54
CA VAL A 44 -17.51 -16.98 3.65
C VAL A 44 -18.76 -16.29 4.18
N GLN A 45 -19.87 -16.48 3.47
CA GLN A 45 -21.16 -15.83 3.72
C GLN A 45 -22.29 -16.85 3.67
N ASP A 46 -23.47 -16.43 4.16
CA ASP A 46 -24.72 -17.19 4.08
C ASP A 46 -24.63 -18.62 4.65
N ILE A 47 -23.89 -18.77 5.75
CA ILE A 47 -23.72 -20.07 6.40
C ILE A 47 -25.06 -20.50 6.98
N GLU A 48 -25.60 -21.58 6.43
CA GLU A 48 -26.80 -22.24 6.93
C GLU A 48 -26.46 -23.70 7.24
N LEU A 49 -26.94 -24.16 8.40
CA LEU A 49 -26.74 -25.51 8.88
C LEU A 49 -28.08 -26.10 9.32
N GLN A 50 -28.47 -27.22 8.73
CA GLN A 50 -29.66 -27.95 9.10
C GLN A 50 -29.26 -29.28 9.74
N ARG A 51 -29.74 -29.52 10.97
CA ARG A 51 -29.55 -30.78 11.70
C ARG A 51 -30.87 -31.47 11.91
N SER A 52 -30.92 -32.72 11.48
CA SER A 52 -31.95 -33.69 11.84
C SER A 52 -31.31 -34.85 12.59
N ALA A 53 -32.13 -35.77 13.13
CA ALA A 53 -31.66 -36.89 13.95
C ALA A 53 -30.51 -37.72 13.32
N ASN A 54 -30.46 -37.81 11.99
CA ASN A 54 -29.50 -38.67 11.27
C ASN A 54 -28.70 -37.92 10.19
N LEU A 55 -28.92 -36.62 10.00
CA LEU A 55 -28.32 -35.89 8.89
C LEU A 55 -27.97 -34.46 9.33
N THR A 56 -26.75 -34.07 9.06
CA THR A 56 -26.30 -32.67 9.10
C THR A 56 -26.02 -32.21 7.68
N VAL A 57 -26.62 -31.10 7.26
CA VAL A 57 -26.36 -30.45 5.98
C VAL A 57 -25.93 -29.02 6.25
N ALA A 58 -24.80 -28.61 5.70
CA ALA A 58 -24.32 -27.24 5.72
C ALA A 58 -24.28 -26.70 4.30
N SER A 59 -24.63 -25.43 4.12
CA SER A 59 -24.46 -24.68 2.88
C SER A 59 -23.88 -23.31 3.17
N PHE A 60 -23.00 -22.82 2.30
CA PHE A 60 -22.43 -21.48 2.39
C PHE A 60 -21.79 -21.05 1.08
N ASN A 61 -21.66 -19.74 0.92
CA ASN A 61 -20.93 -19.13 -0.19
C ASN A 61 -19.49 -18.84 0.23
N ALA A 62 -18.52 -19.20 -0.60
CA ALA A 62 -17.11 -18.89 -0.38
C ALA A 62 -16.55 -18.10 -1.58
N LEU A 63 -16.17 -16.85 -1.34
CA LEU A 63 -15.53 -15.98 -2.32
C LEU A 63 -14.02 -16.03 -2.15
N ASN A 64 -13.30 -16.62 -3.12
CA ASN A 64 -11.85 -16.51 -3.17
C ASN A 64 -11.49 -15.06 -3.54
N ARG A 65 -10.90 -14.33 -2.59
CA ARG A 65 -10.62 -12.90 -2.74
C ARG A 65 -9.47 -12.60 -3.70
N ALA A 66 -8.64 -13.59 -4.03
CA ALA A 66 -7.57 -13.44 -5.01
C ALA A 66 -8.09 -13.47 -6.44
N THR A 67 -9.02 -14.39 -6.73
CA THR A 67 -9.56 -14.61 -8.08
C THR A 67 -10.92 -13.95 -8.31
N ASN A 68 -11.59 -13.51 -7.23
CA ASN A 68 -12.98 -13.05 -7.22
C ASN A 68 -13.97 -14.09 -7.77
N VAL A 69 -13.67 -15.36 -7.53
CA VAL A 69 -14.59 -16.46 -7.85
C VAL A 69 -15.41 -16.79 -6.60
N LEU A 70 -16.74 -16.71 -6.75
CA LEU A 70 -17.71 -17.13 -5.75
C LEU A 70 -18.09 -18.59 -6.01
N ILE A 71 -18.03 -19.42 -4.98
CA ILE A 71 -18.38 -20.84 -5.04
C ILE A 71 -19.42 -21.14 -3.96
N GLU A 72 -20.54 -21.70 -4.35
CA GLU A 72 -21.53 -22.25 -3.42
C GLU A 72 -21.09 -23.67 -3.01
N LEU A 73 -21.02 -23.90 -1.70
CA LEU A 73 -20.56 -25.17 -1.12
C LEU A 73 -21.67 -25.82 -0.31
N SER A 74 -21.83 -27.13 -0.49
CA SER A 74 -22.70 -27.96 0.32
C SER A 74 -21.93 -29.12 0.95
N CYS A 75 -22.07 -29.29 2.26
CA CYS A 75 -21.44 -30.35 3.03
C CYS A 75 -22.54 -31.19 3.68
N SER A 76 -22.43 -32.51 3.63
CA SER A 76 -23.42 -33.40 4.27
C SER A 76 -22.76 -34.56 5.01
N SER A 77 -23.34 -34.91 6.16
CA SER A 77 -22.92 -36.07 6.95
C SER A 77 -24.11 -36.83 7.50
N SER A 78 -24.09 -38.15 7.30
CA SER A 78 -25.02 -39.12 7.89
C SER A 78 -24.69 -39.49 9.35
N LYS A 79 -23.61 -38.94 9.90
CA LYS A 79 -23.24 -39.07 11.32
C LYS A 79 -23.30 -37.69 11.97
N PRO A 80 -24.34 -37.38 12.77
CA PRO A 80 -24.40 -36.13 13.51
C PRO A 80 -23.20 -36.01 14.45
N ALA A 81 -22.52 -34.86 14.41
CA ALA A 81 -21.63 -34.36 15.45
C ALA A 81 -20.22 -34.97 15.67
N ALA A 82 -19.65 -35.80 14.77
CA ALA A 82 -18.26 -36.25 14.95
C ALA A 82 -17.43 -36.29 13.66
N GLY A 83 -16.72 -35.20 13.37
CA GLY A 83 -15.66 -35.17 12.35
C GLY A 83 -15.71 -33.95 11.43
N TRP A 84 -14.64 -33.79 10.64
CA TRP A 84 -14.62 -32.93 9.47
C TRP A 84 -15.42 -33.58 8.35
N GLN A 85 -16.22 -32.79 7.65
CA GLN A 85 -17.05 -33.21 6.54
C GLN A 85 -16.53 -32.55 5.27
N ASP A 86 -16.38 -33.33 4.21
CA ASP A 86 -16.01 -32.78 2.91
C ASP A 86 -17.20 -32.05 2.31
N CYS A 87 -16.93 -30.85 1.80
CA CYS A 87 -17.91 -30.04 1.07
C CYS A 87 -17.73 -30.25 -0.42
N LYS A 88 -18.82 -30.12 -1.17
CA LYS A 88 -18.83 -30.17 -2.63
C LYS A 88 -19.32 -28.84 -3.17
N ALA A 89 -18.69 -28.35 -4.23
CA ALA A 89 -19.21 -27.24 -5.00
C ALA A 89 -20.53 -27.67 -5.66
N THR A 90 -21.56 -26.83 -5.55
CA THR A 90 -22.89 -27.13 -6.11
C THR A 90 -22.87 -27.06 -7.63
N ASP A 91 -22.11 -26.12 -8.16
CA ASP A 91 -21.76 -26.04 -9.58
C ASP A 91 -20.45 -26.79 -9.79
N ASN A 92 -20.46 -27.85 -10.62
CA ASN A 92 -19.30 -28.71 -10.95
C ASN A 92 -18.18 -27.92 -11.67
N THR A 93 -17.61 -26.90 -11.04
CA THR A 93 -16.45 -26.19 -11.54
C THR A 93 -15.23 -27.08 -11.32
N GLU A 94 -14.38 -27.21 -12.34
CA GLU A 94 -13.10 -27.95 -12.31
C GLU A 94 -12.06 -27.33 -11.34
N GLN A 95 -12.48 -26.45 -10.43
CA GLN A 95 -11.59 -25.79 -9.48
C GLN A 95 -11.14 -26.77 -8.40
N ALA A 96 -9.84 -26.79 -8.15
CA ALA A 96 -9.21 -27.62 -7.14
C ALA A 96 -9.42 -27.03 -5.73
N LEU A 97 -10.69 -26.83 -5.34
CA LEU A 97 -11.09 -26.39 -4.01
C LEU A 97 -11.46 -27.60 -3.15
N VAL A 98 -10.66 -27.85 -2.11
CA VAL A 98 -10.99 -28.78 -1.05
C VAL A 98 -11.45 -27.96 0.16
N ALA A 99 -12.76 -27.95 0.40
CA ALA A 99 -13.37 -27.34 1.56
C ALA A 99 -13.86 -28.42 2.53
N THR A 100 -13.57 -28.25 3.83
CA THR A 100 -14.10 -29.11 4.88
C THR A 100 -14.75 -28.30 5.98
N PHE A 101 -15.82 -28.84 6.53
CA PHE A 101 -16.69 -28.20 7.49
C PHE A 101 -16.86 -29.06 8.74
N ARG A 102 -16.89 -28.42 9.91
CA ARG A 102 -17.27 -29.05 11.17
C ARG A 102 -18.13 -28.04 11.94
N ALA A 103 -19.17 -28.48 12.63
CA ALA A 103 -19.92 -27.59 13.51
C ALA A 103 -20.46 -28.32 14.75
N ASP A 104 -20.60 -27.57 15.83
CA ASP A 104 -21.37 -27.93 17.02
C ASP A 104 -22.55 -26.95 17.23
N ASN A 105 -23.17 -26.95 18.40
CA ASN A 105 -24.38 -26.14 18.66
C ASN A 105 -24.12 -24.63 18.72
N ALA A 106 -22.87 -24.17 18.79
CA ALA A 106 -22.54 -22.76 18.95
C ALA A 106 -21.51 -22.26 17.93
N THR A 107 -20.74 -23.14 17.30
CA THR A 107 -19.62 -22.75 16.45
C THR A 107 -19.52 -23.67 15.23
N ALA A 108 -19.26 -23.07 14.07
CA ALA A 108 -18.80 -23.75 12.88
C ALA A 108 -17.30 -23.46 12.66
N TRP A 109 -16.57 -24.46 12.19
CA TRP A 109 -15.18 -24.40 11.77
C TRP A 109 -15.08 -24.73 10.30
N LEU A 110 -14.28 -23.94 9.61
CA LEU A 110 -14.07 -24.00 8.17
C LEU A 110 -12.59 -24.26 7.91
N ARG A 111 -12.30 -25.10 6.92
CA ARG A 111 -10.96 -25.33 6.39
C ARG A 111 -11.02 -25.34 4.88
N PHE A 112 -10.13 -24.59 4.26
CA PHE A 112 -9.99 -24.51 2.83
C PHE A 112 -8.57 -24.86 2.43
N ASN A 113 -8.45 -25.58 1.31
CA ASN A 113 -7.23 -25.81 0.59
C ASN A 113 -7.57 -25.68 -0.89
N GLU A 114 -7.13 -24.60 -1.52
CA GLU A 114 -7.43 -24.31 -2.93
C GLU A 114 -6.14 -24.14 -3.72
N THR A 115 -6.20 -24.56 -4.99
CA THR A 115 -5.21 -24.20 -6.00
C THR A 115 -5.87 -23.46 -7.15
N TRP A 116 -5.31 -22.31 -7.53
CA TRP A 116 -5.79 -21.48 -8.64
C TRP A 116 -4.62 -20.98 -9.48
N SER A 117 -4.89 -20.48 -10.68
CA SER A 117 -3.86 -19.93 -11.58
C SER A 117 -4.21 -18.51 -12.01
N CYS A 118 -3.19 -17.65 -12.03
CA CYS A 118 -3.31 -16.25 -12.45
C CYS A 118 -2.48 -16.01 -13.72
N SER A 119 -3.09 -15.39 -14.73
CA SER A 119 -2.47 -15.11 -16.03
C SER A 119 -2.46 -13.62 -16.38
N ASP A 120 -2.71 -12.76 -15.40
CA ASP A 120 -2.85 -11.31 -15.53
C ASP A 120 -1.51 -10.60 -15.81
N LEU A 121 -0.41 -11.09 -15.23
CA LEU A 121 0.93 -10.50 -15.42
C LEU A 121 1.78 -11.26 -16.45
N THR A 122 1.59 -12.57 -16.57
CA THR A 122 2.31 -13.44 -17.52
C THR A 122 1.32 -14.33 -18.29
N PRO A 123 0.58 -13.79 -19.28
CA PRO A 123 -0.46 -14.56 -19.98
C PRO A 123 0.02 -15.84 -20.66
N SER A 124 1.30 -15.89 -21.08
CA SER A 124 1.92 -17.05 -21.71
C SER A 124 2.40 -18.12 -20.72
N ASP A 125 2.54 -17.77 -19.44
CA ASP A 125 3.03 -18.65 -18.38
C ASP A 125 2.33 -18.30 -17.05
N PRO A 126 1.08 -18.78 -16.85
CA PRO A 126 0.30 -18.46 -15.67
C PRO A 126 0.94 -19.00 -14.38
N ILE A 127 0.85 -18.24 -13.30
CA ILE A 127 1.39 -18.63 -12.00
C ILE A 127 0.32 -19.39 -11.22
N THR A 128 0.69 -20.57 -10.75
CA THR A 128 -0.18 -21.40 -9.91
C THR A 128 0.07 -21.14 -8.43
N PHE A 129 -0.99 -20.78 -7.73
CA PHE A 129 -1.02 -20.53 -6.30
C PHE A 129 -1.73 -21.67 -5.57
N SER A 130 -1.25 -22.01 -4.39
CA SER A 130 -1.92 -22.95 -3.49
C SER A 130 -1.93 -22.37 -2.09
N ALA A 131 -3.10 -22.30 -1.46
CA ALA A 131 -3.25 -21.73 -0.13
C ALA A 131 -4.08 -22.63 0.77
N ILE A 132 -3.77 -22.58 2.07
CA ILE A 132 -4.51 -23.29 3.10
C ILE A 132 -4.92 -22.30 4.18
N GLY A 133 -6.19 -22.30 4.54
CA GLY A 133 -6.74 -21.43 5.58
C GLY A 133 -7.74 -22.16 6.45
N ASN A 134 -7.91 -21.65 7.67
CA ASN A 134 -8.94 -22.13 8.58
C ASN A 134 -9.52 -20.96 9.39
N SER A 135 -10.77 -21.08 9.77
CA SER A 135 -11.45 -20.09 10.60
C SER A 135 -12.63 -20.71 11.33
N SER A 136 -13.28 -19.92 12.17
CA SER A 136 -14.50 -20.31 12.86
C SER A 136 -15.48 -19.16 12.97
N VAL A 137 -16.75 -19.50 13.08
CA VAL A 137 -17.86 -18.53 13.16
C VAL A 137 -18.88 -19.01 14.18
N SER A 138 -19.42 -18.07 14.95
CA SER A 138 -20.52 -18.34 15.88
C SER A 138 -21.81 -18.61 15.12
N LEU A 139 -22.58 -19.57 15.63
CA LEU A 139 -23.86 -19.97 15.07
C LEU A 139 -24.99 -19.50 15.98
N ASP A 140 -26.05 -18.97 15.36
CA ASP A 140 -27.35 -18.76 16.00
C ASP A 140 -28.30 -19.87 15.59
N CYS A 141 -28.79 -20.66 16.54
CA CYS A 141 -29.53 -21.89 16.31
C CYS A 141 -30.97 -21.80 16.84
N SER A 142 -31.93 -22.14 15.99
CA SER A 142 -33.33 -22.30 16.35
C SER A 142 -33.79 -23.75 16.11
N VAL A 143 -34.70 -24.22 16.97
CA VAL A 143 -35.33 -25.54 16.82
C VAL A 143 -36.71 -25.35 16.18
N ASN A 144 -36.91 -25.96 15.03
CA ASN A 144 -38.16 -25.94 14.29
C ASN A 144 -39.17 -26.95 14.88
N GLU A 145 -40.45 -26.79 14.52
CA GLU A 145 -41.56 -27.64 14.99
C GLU A 145 -41.38 -29.13 14.64
N ASP A 146 -40.71 -29.42 13.53
CA ASP A 146 -40.36 -30.76 13.06
C ASP A 146 -39.14 -31.38 13.79
N ARG A 147 -38.64 -30.69 14.83
CA ARG A 147 -37.43 -31.03 15.60
C ARG A 147 -36.13 -30.96 14.79
N THR A 148 -36.14 -30.34 13.61
CA THR A 148 -34.90 -29.95 12.95
C THR A 148 -34.31 -28.73 13.67
N THR A 149 -32.99 -28.69 13.82
CA THR A 149 -32.28 -27.50 14.30
C THR A 149 -31.69 -26.80 13.10
N THR A 150 -32.09 -25.56 12.86
CA THR A 150 -31.48 -24.69 11.85
C THR A 150 -30.56 -23.72 12.56
N CYS A 151 -29.30 -23.68 12.14
CA CYS A 151 -28.33 -22.70 12.61
C CYS A 151 -27.87 -21.81 11.46
N ARG A 152 -27.68 -20.52 11.74
CA ARG A 152 -27.16 -19.55 10.79
C ARG A 152 -25.88 -18.90 11.32
N GLY A 153 -24.93 -18.63 10.44
CA GLY A 153 -23.77 -17.81 10.79
C GLY A 153 -24.21 -16.38 11.08
N ALA A 154 -23.78 -15.81 12.21
CA ALA A 154 -24.22 -14.47 12.61
C ALA A 154 -23.70 -13.36 11.67
N LYS A 155 -22.50 -13.54 11.11
CA LYS A 155 -21.80 -12.58 10.24
C LYS A 155 -20.93 -13.30 9.21
N PRO A 156 -20.53 -12.63 8.11
CA PRO A 156 -19.50 -13.13 7.22
C PRO A 156 -18.21 -13.45 7.98
N VAL A 157 -17.52 -14.52 7.59
CA VAL A 157 -16.24 -14.91 8.20
C VAL A 157 -15.13 -14.85 7.16
N LEU A 158 -14.03 -14.18 7.51
CA LEU A 158 -12.82 -14.20 6.71
C LEU A 158 -11.97 -15.41 7.10
N VAL A 159 -11.73 -16.29 6.14
CA VAL A 159 -10.75 -17.36 6.28
C VAL A 159 -9.42 -16.89 5.71
N LYS A 160 -8.55 -16.42 6.60
CA LYS A 160 -7.17 -16.03 6.27
C LYS A 160 -6.39 -17.29 5.88
N ALA A 161 -5.61 -17.21 4.80
CA ALA A 161 -4.82 -18.34 4.33
C ALA A 161 -3.32 -18.03 4.38
N ALA A 162 -2.53 -19.10 4.50
CA ALA A 162 -1.12 -19.08 4.18
C ALA A 162 -0.94 -19.64 2.78
N LEU A 163 -0.14 -18.97 1.96
CA LEU A 163 0.33 -19.52 0.71
C LEU A 163 1.33 -20.65 0.99
N SER A 164 1.30 -21.64 0.12
CA SER A 164 2.23 -22.77 0.07
C SER A 164 2.95 -22.87 -1.27
N SER A 165 2.41 -22.25 -2.32
CA SER A 165 2.98 -22.14 -3.66
C SER A 165 2.60 -20.77 -4.26
N PRO A 166 3.47 -20.12 -5.05
CA PRO A 166 4.84 -20.54 -5.43
C PRO A 166 5.88 -20.40 -4.31
N ILE A 167 5.54 -19.65 -3.27
CA ILE A 167 6.31 -19.47 -2.04
C ILE A 167 5.41 -19.77 -0.85
N LYS A 168 6.01 -20.22 0.25
CA LYS A 168 5.31 -20.32 1.51
C LYS A 168 5.38 -18.98 2.23
N VAL A 169 4.24 -18.31 2.33
CA VAL A 169 4.12 -16.98 2.98
C VAL A 169 2.79 -16.90 3.71
N THR A 170 2.82 -16.33 4.91
CA THR A 170 1.62 -15.92 5.64
C THR A 170 1.55 -14.40 5.65
N PRO A 171 0.74 -13.78 4.76
CA PRO A 171 0.71 -12.33 4.65
C PRO A 171 0.40 -11.67 5.99
N SER A 172 1.24 -10.70 6.35
CA SER A 172 1.05 -9.90 7.55
C SER A 172 -0.10 -8.93 7.31
N TYR A 173 -1.20 -9.15 8.01
CA TYR A 173 -2.32 -8.20 8.10
C TYR A 173 -1.78 -6.91 8.72
N VAL A 174 -2.12 -5.78 8.10
CA VAL A 174 -1.71 -4.47 8.62
C VAL A 174 -2.70 -4.04 9.68
N SER A 175 -2.26 -3.24 10.64
CA SER A 175 -3.19 -2.50 11.49
C SER A 175 -3.96 -1.51 10.64
N GLY A 176 -5.23 -1.28 10.98
CA GLY A 176 -5.98 -0.17 10.42
C GLY A 176 -5.35 1.20 10.77
N PRO A 177 -5.94 2.29 10.26
CA PRO A 177 -5.48 3.64 10.57
C PRO A 177 -5.57 3.95 12.06
N PRO A 178 -4.76 4.88 12.61
CA PRO A 178 -4.75 5.15 14.05
C PRO A 178 -6.16 5.50 14.56
N GLY A 179 -6.56 4.86 15.67
CA GLY A 179 -7.85 5.11 16.32
C GLY A 179 -9.05 4.39 15.71
N HIS A 180 -8.86 3.57 14.67
CA HIS A 180 -9.97 2.90 13.99
C HIS A 180 -10.78 1.96 14.89
N ASP A 181 -10.11 1.31 15.83
CA ASP A 181 -10.67 0.35 16.79
C ASP A 181 -10.91 0.97 18.18
N ALA A 182 -10.69 2.29 18.32
CA ALA A 182 -10.91 2.99 19.58
C ALA A 182 -12.41 3.00 19.92
N GLU A 183 -12.75 2.64 21.15
CA GLU A 183 -14.14 2.65 21.63
C GLU A 183 -14.77 4.03 21.40
N GLY A 184 -15.89 4.05 20.69
CA GLY A 184 -16.58 5.30 20.38
C GLY A 184 -16.18 5.93 19.05
N CYS A 185 -15.22 5.39 18.30
CA CYS A 185 -14.84 5.89 16.97
C CYS A 185 -16.09 6.14 16.11
N ALA A 186 -16.95 5.14 15.93
CA ALA A 186 -18.17 5.29 15.14
C ALA A 186 -19.24 6.20 15.79
N ALA A 187 -19.34 6.24 17.12
CA ALA A 187 -20.37 7.01 17.82
C ALA A 187 -20.01 8.50 17.93
N GLU A 188 -18.78 8.81 18.31
CA GLU A 188 -18.27 10.17 18.52
C GLU A 188 -17.99 10.89 17.19
N SER A 189 -17.84 10.13 16.11
CA SER A 189 -17.84 10.63 14.74
C SER A 189 -19.11 11.41 14.33
N GLU A 190 -20.18 11.40 15.14
CA GLU A 190 -21.38 12.23 14.94
C GLU A 190 -21.17 13.72 15.27
N THR A 191 -20.14 14.04 16.05
CA THR A 191 -19.81 15.41 16.45
C THR A 191 -18.30 15.61 16.42
N PRO A 192 -17.65 15.51 15.25
CA PRO A 192 -16.21 15.67 15.18
C PRO A 192 -15.83 17.07 15.64
N ALA A 193 -14.75 17.18 16.39
CA ALA A 193 -14.19 18.45 16.80
C ALA A 193 -12.71 18.50 16.41
N TRP A 194 -12.25 19.68 16.02
CA TRP A 194 -10.85 19.91 15.68
C TRP A 194 -10.28 21.06 16.49
N GLU A 195 -9.08 20.86 17.02
CA GLU A 195 -8.27 21.92 17.62
C GLU A 195 -7.37 22.54 16.56
N SER A 196 -7.12 23.85 16.66
CA SER A 196 -6.13 24.57 15.84
C SER A 196 -5.09 25.28 16.72
N GLY A 197 -3.84 25.42 16.22
CA GLY A 197 -2.73 26.08 16.92
C GLY A 197 -1.99 27.13 16.07
N ASN A 198 -1.11 27.91 16.70
CA ASN A 198 -0.46 29.07 16.07
C ASN A 198 0.75 28.72 15.17
N ALA A 199 0.96 29.53 14.11
CA ALA A 199 1.99 29.48 13.05
C ALA A 199 1.90 28.32 12.03
N PHE A 200 1.31 27.18 12.40
CA PHE A 200 0.95 26.08 11.52
C PHE A 200 -0.44 25.57 11.94
N ILE A 201 -1.28 25.17 11.00
CA ILE A 201 -2.60 24.62 11.37
C ILE A 201 -2.39 23.18 11.81
N ILE A 202 -2.25 22.99 13.11
CA ILE A 202 -2.30 21.65 13.72
C ILE A 202 -3.76 21.26 13.79
N ILE A 203 -4.14 20.13 13.19
CA ILE A 203 -5.45 19.52 13.41
C ILE A 203 -5.26 18.37 14.38
N ARG A 204 -6.11 18.32 15.39
CA ARG A 204 -6.26 17.16 16.26
C ARG A 204 -7.67 16.63 16.18
N ASN A 205 -7.81 15.33 15.93
CA ASN A 205 -9.07 14.61 16.08
C ASN A 205 -8.91 13.70 17.31
N ASP A 206 -9.45 14.14 18.44
CA ASP A 206 -9.27 13.47 19.73
C ASP A 206 -9.87 12.08 19.79
N HIS A 207 -10.93 11.84 19.03
CA HIS A 207 -11.62 10.55 18.95
C HIS A 207 -10.76 9.48 18.27
N LEU A 208 -9.85 9.89 17.38
CA LEU A 208 -8.94 8.99 16.67
C LEU A 208 -7.52 8.98 17.26
N GLY A 209 -7.23 9.91 18.18
CA GLY A 209 -5.84 10.23 18.56
C GLY A 209 -4.99 10.70 17.37
N TYR A 210 -5.62 11.17 16.29
CA TYR A 210 -4.93 11.60 15.08
C TYR A 210 -4.52 13.06 15.17
N THR A 211 -3.27 13.35 14.78
CA THR A 211 -2.76 14.72 14.67
C THR A 211 -2.14 14.93 13.29
N ALA A 212 -2.46 16.05 12.65
CA ALA A 212 -1.84 16.49 11.41
C ALA A 212 -1.31 17.91 11.55
N SER A 213 -0.19 18.19 10.89
CA SER A 213 0.33 19.54 10.73
C SER A 213 0.11 19.99 9.29
N CYS A 214 -0.58 21.10 9.12
CA CYS A 214 -0.95 21.63 7.81
C CYS A 214 -0.34 23.02 7.59
N GLY A 215 0.16 23.23 6.38
CA GLY A 215 0.81 24.46 5.99
C GLY A 215 0.84 24.63 4.48
N GLY A 216 1.10 25.87 4.07
CA GLY A 216 1.17 26.24 2.67
C GLY A 216 1.46 27.73 2.52
N PRO A 217 1.90 28.18 1.34
CA PRO A 217 2.08 29.59 1.07
C PRO A 217 0.70 30.28 1.04
N LEU A 218 0.41 31.09 2.07
CA LEU A 218 -0.72 32.01 2.04
C LEU A 218 -0.32 33.23 1.23
N THR A 219 -0.81 33.32 0.00
CA THR A 219 -0.61 34.51 -0.83
C THR A 219 -1.74 35.50 -0.57
N GLY A 220 -1.48 36.81 -0.71
CA GLY A 220 -2.52 37.84 -0.61
C GLY A 220 -3.52 37.84 -1.77
N ALA A 221 -3.59 36.77 -2.55
CA ALA A 221 -4.62 36.59 -3.57
C ALA A 221 -5.96 36.27 -2.87
N SER A 222 -7.03 36.93 -3.29
CA SER A 222 -8.38 36.70 -2.79
C SER A 222 -8.86 35.28 -3.10
N GLY A 223 -9.72 34.73 -2.24
CA GLY A 223 -10.34 33.42 -2.43
C GLY A 223 -9.63 32.26 -1.73
N LEU A 224 -10.14 31.04 -1.98
CA LEU A 224 -9.82 29.85 -1.21
C LEU A 224 -8.41 29.30 -1.49
N HIS A 225 -7.55 29.23 -0.47
CA HIS A 225 -6.22 28.62 -0.55
C HIS A 225 -6.23 27.22 0.05
N GLN A 226 -5.80 26.22 -0.70
CA GLN A 226 -5.63 24.85 -0.20
C GLN A 226 -4.31 24.73 0.57
N LEU A 227 -4.35 24.12 1.75
CA LEU A 227 -3.17 23.84 2.57
C LEU A 227 -2.77 22.38 2.43
N THR A 228 -1.47 22.12 2.46
CA THR A 228 -0.95 20.75 2.45
C THR A 228 -0.83 20.25 3.87
N CYS A 229 -1.45 19.11 4.16
CA CYS A 229 -1.39 18.45 5.45
C CYS A 229 -0.39 17.30 5.47
N SER A 230 0.35 17.18 6.56
CA SER A 230 1.19 16.02 6.87
C SER A 230 0.75 15.45 8.22
N GLY A 231 0.11 14.28 8.18
CA GLY A 231 -0.33 13.54 9.36
C GLY A 231 0.81 12.85 10.10
N GLN A 232 0.57 12.44 11.35
CA GLN A 232 1.42 11.47 12.04
C GLN A 232 1.39 10.13 11.30
N VAL A 233 2.30 9.94 10.36
CA VAL A 233 2.56 8.61 9.76
C VAL A 233 3.84 8.08 10.39
N ALA A 234 3.70 7.14 11.32
CA ALA A 234 4.85 6.39 11.80
C ALA A 234 5.46 5.64 10.61
N VAL A 235 6.76 5.85 10.36
CA VAL A 235 7.52 5.18 9.30
C VAL A 235 7.57 3.68 9.58
N ARG A 236 6.58 2.95 9.09
CA ARG A 236 6.46 1.49 8.90
C ARG A 236 5.17 1.28 8.10
N ARG A 237 5.14 0.29 7.20
CA ARG A 237 4.14 0.03 6.14
C ARG A 237 2.85 0.89 6.25
N PRO A 238 2.51 1.69 5.23
CA PRO A 238 1.37 2.60 5.32
C PRO A 238 0.10 1.85 5.75
N ASN A 239 -0.76 2.51 6.53
CA ASN A 239 -2.03 1.90 6.89
C ASN A 239 -2.88 1.73 5.61
N LYS A 240 -3.60 0.62 5.51
CA LYS A 240 -4.65 0.47 4.50
C LYS A 240 -5.73 1.45 4.91
N TYR A 241 -6.02 2.42 4.03
CA TYR A 241 -6.81 3.61 4.32
C TYR A 241 -6.06 4.65 5.18
N GLN A 242 -5.56 5.70 4.53
CA GLN A 242 -4.96 6.85 5.22
C GLN A 242 -6.06 7.86 5.56
N ILE A 243 -5.94 8.49 6.72
CA ILE A 243 -6.80 9.61 7.09
C ILE A 243 -6.52 10.75 6.11
N GLU A 244 -7.53 11.10 5.30
CA GLU A 244 -7.45 12.17 4.33
C GLU A 244 -7.89 13.46 5.01
N THR A 245 -7.14 14.54 4.82
CA THR A 245 -7.41 15.82 5.47
C THR A 245 -7.14 16.93 4.46
N ASP A 246 -8.23 17.51 3.97
CA ASP A 246 -8.22 18.70 3.13
C ASP A 246 -8.53 19.91 4.00
N ILE A 247 -7.61 20.88 4.01
CA ILE A 247 -7.86 22.17 4.62
C ILE A 247 -7.83 23.24 3.56
N SER A 248 -8.80 24.14 3.66
CA SER A 248 -8.76 25.38 2.92
C SER A 248 -8.93 26.60 3.82
N PHE A 249 -8.29 27.70 3.45
CA PHE A 249 -8.32 28.96 4.18
C PHE A 249 -8.65 30.11 3.24
N ASP A 250 -9.61 30.94 3.64
CA ASP A 250 -9.99 32.16 2.94
C ASP A 250 -9.44 33.40 3.67
N PRO A 251 -8.47 34.13 3.09
CA PRO A 251 -7.86 35.30 3.71
C PRO A 251 -8.78 36.52 3.75
N ASP A 252 -9.85 36.55 2.94
CA ASP A 252 -10.80 37.68 2.91
C ASP A 252 -11.77 37.61 4.10
N THR A 253 -12.16 36.40 4.48
CA THR A 253 -13.13 36.13 5.56
C THR A 253 -12.51 35.59 6.83
N PHE A 254 -11.23 35.21 6.78
CA PHE A 254 -10.50 34.46 7.80
C PHE A 254 -11.16 33.13 8.15
N VAL A 255 -11.90 32.54 7.22
CA VAL A 255 -12.56 31.25 7.43
C VAL A 255 -11.59 30.12 7.11
N LEU A 256 -11.42 29.23 8.08
CA LEU A 256 -10.79 27.93 7.92
C LEU A 256 -11.88 26.90 7.68
N ALA A 257 -11.76 26.12 6.61
CA ALA A 257 -12.62 25.00 6.32
C ALA A 257 -11.79 23.71 6.29
N ILE A 258 -12.29 22.67 6.95
CA ILE A 258 -11.70 21.34 6.97
C ILE A 258 -12.69 20.35 6.36
N ASN A 259 -12.17 19.40 5.61
CA ASN A 259 -12.85 18.18 5.22
C ASN A 259 -11.92 17.01 5.53
N GLN A 260 -12.36 16.10 6.40
CA GLN A 260 -11.55 14.99 6.86
C GLN A 260 -12.30 13.68 6.65
N THR A 261 -11.61 12.67 6.12
CA THR A 261 -12.12 11.29 6.02
C THR A 261 -11.27 10.36 6.87
N TRP A 262 -11.93 9.57 7.72
CA TRP A 262 -11.33 8.57 8.58
C TRP A 262 -12.18 7.29 8.62
N TYR A 263 -11.73 6.30 9.37
CA TYR A 263 -12.26 4.95 9.30
C TYR A 263 -12.41 4.35 10.69
N CYS A 264 -13.51 3.65 10.92
CA CYS A 264 -13.84 3.03 12.21
C CYS A 264 -14.29 1.58 12.03
N ASP A 265 -13.92 0.71 12.96
CA ASP A 265 -14.41 -0.66 13.09
C ASP A 265 -14.60 -1.09 14.57
N ASP A 266 -14.69 -0.11 15.48
CA ASP A 266 -14.82 -0.28 16.93
C ASP A 266 -16.08 -1.04 17.36
N GLN A 267 -17.18 -0.89 16.61
CA GLN A 267 -18.43 -1.61 16.87
C GLN A 267 -18.42 -3.02 16.28
N ASP A 268 -17.79 -3.18 15.11
CA ASP A 268 -17.71 -4.45 14.40
C ASP A 268 -16.52 -4.48 13.43
N PRO A 269 -15.46 -5.27 13.70
CA PRO A 269 -14.33 -5.42 12.78
C PRO A 269 -14.72 -6.07 11.44
N VAL A 270 -15.91 -6.70 11.37
CA VAL A 270 -16.46 -7.28 10.14
C VAL A 270 -17.10 -6.23 9.25
N GLU A 271 -17.60 -5.12 9.80
CA GLU A 271 -18.37 -4.11 9.06
C GLU A 271 -17.78 -2.70 9.29
N PRO A 272 -16.55 -2.45 8.81
CA PRO A 272 -15.92 -1.15 8.94
C PRO A 272 -16.71 -0.07 8.19
N ILE A 273 -16.57 1.17 8.64
CA ILE A 273 -17.16 2.35 8.01
C ILE A 273 -16.10 3.40 7.69
N ALA A 274 -16.30 4.10 6.58
CA ALA A 274 -15.63 5.37 6.30
C ALA A 274 -16.54 6.52 6.75
N VAL A 275 -15.96 7.47 7.48
CA VAL A 275 -16.64 8.69 7.92
C VAL A 275 -15.96 9.87 7.26
N THR A 276 -16.74 10.70 6.58
CA THR A 276 -16.29 11.99 6.07
C THR A 276 -17.07 13.08 6.76
N ALA A 277 -16.37 14.08 7.30
CA ALA A 277 -17.00 15.24 7.91
C ALA A 277 -16.27 16.52 7.53
N SER A 278 -17.04 17.60 7.44
CA SER A 278 -16.51 18.93 7.24
C SER A 278 -16.85 19.86 8.38
N GLY A 279 -16.02 20.88 8.61
CA GLY A 279 -16.28 21.94 9.56
C GLY A 279 -15.72 23.26 9.06
N THR A 280 -16.26 24.36 9.59
CA THR A 280 -15.71 25.69 9.34
C THR A 280 -15.58 26.45 10.64
N THR A 281 -14.54 27.28 10.74
CA THR A 281 -14.36 28.20 11.86
C THR A 281 -13.77 29.51 11.36
N GLN A 282 -14.15 30.61 12.01
CA GLN A 282 -13.57 31.91 11.71
C GLN A 282 -12.39 32.17 12.65
N LEU A 283 -11.21 32.32 12.09
CA LEU A 283 -9.99 32.58 12.86
C LEU A 283 -9.95 34.06 13.27
N SER A 284 -9.75 34.30 14.57
CA SER A 284 -9.48 35.65 15.08
C SER A 284 -8.00 35.97 14.96
N LEU A 285 -7.57 36.45 13.79
CA LEU A 285 -6.17 36.82 13.53
C LEU A 285 -5.94 38.33 13.76
N ASN A 286 -4.84 38.70 14.41
CA ASN A 286 -4.37 40.09 14.44
C ASN A 286 -3.33 40.33 13.35
N CYS A 287 -3.74 40.98 12.27
CA CYS A 287 -2.91 41.22 11.10
C CYS A 287 -2.31 42.63 11.08
N ASN A 288 -0.99 42.71 10.95
CA ASN A 288 -0.25 43.93 10.73
C ASN A 288 0.23 43.98 9.28
N VAL A 289 -0.17 45.00 8.53
CA VAL A 289 0.30 45.23 7.16
C VAL A 289 1.63 45.97 7.20
N PHE A 290 2.67 45.33 6.69
CA PHE A 290 3.96 45.98 6.49
C PHE A 290 4.04 46.43 5.04
N ASN A 291 3.93 47.74 4.84
CA ASN A 291 4.27 48.35 3.57
C ASN A 291 5.79 48.31 3.46
N GLY A 292 6.30 47.35 2.68
CA GLY A 292 7.72 47.30 2.34
C GLY A 292 8.07 48.52 1.49
N THR A 293 8.41 49.64 2.13
CA THR A 293 9.36 50.55 1.51
C THR A 293 10.66 49.78 1.47
N ALA A 294 11.01 49.24 0.29
CA ALA A 294 12.33 48.67 0.08
C ALA A 294 13.34 49.66 0.68
N PRO A 295 14.18 49.26 1.66
CA PRO A 295 15.24 50.13 2.10
C PRO A 295 16.07 50.38 0.84
N SER A 296 16.08 51.64 0.39
CA SER A 296 16.95 52.06 -0.68
C SER A 296 18.35 51.64 -0.28
N ALA A 297 18.88 50.61 -0.95
CA ALA A 297 20.27 50.24 -0.84
C ALA A 297 21.08 51.53 -0.98
N GLY A 298 21.90 51.82 0.03
CA GLY A 298 22.42 53.15 0.32
C GLY A 298 22.74 53.98 -0.92
N SER A 299 21.86 54.93 -1.23
CA SER A 299 22.23 56.12 -1.98
C SER A 299 22.99 57.03 -1.02
N LEU A 300 24.30 56.83 -0.95
CA LEU A 300 25.20 57.96 -0.88
C LEU A 300 25.38 58.43 -2.33
N LEU A 301 24.53 59.34 -2.79
CA LEU A 301 24.92 60.62 -3.41
C LEU A 301 23.73 61.32 -4.10
N SER A 302 23.52 62.55 -3.65
CA SER A 302 22.97 63.73 -4.34
C SER A 302 21.44 63.94 -4.49
N PRO A 303 20.95 65.17 -4.20
CA PRO A 303 19.59 65.59 -4.47
C PRO A 303 19.47 66.10 -5.91
N LEU A 304 18.68 65.42 -6.73
CA LEU A 304 18.13 66.01 -7.94
C LEU A 304 16.69 65.53 -8.12
N ASP A 305 15.77 66.48 -7.93
CA ASP A 305 14.37 66.38 -8.34
C ASP A 305 14.27 65.95 -9.81
N VAL A 306 13.64 64.81 -10.04
CA VAL A 306 12.90 64.56 -11.28
C VAL A 306 11.59 63.90 -10.90
N GLY A 307 10.50 64.67 -11.05
CA GLY A 307 9.14 64.17 -10.99
C GLY A 307 8.96 63.00 -11.95
N GLY A 308 8.83 61.81 -11.38
CA GLY A 308 8.46 60.59 -12.08
C GLY A 308 7.34 59.95 -11.30
N ASN A 309 6.13 59.99 -11.87
CA ASN A 309 4.93 59.31 -11.39
C ASN A 309 5.14 57.79 -11.55
N GLY A 310 6.01 57.23 -10.72
CA GLY A 310 6.29 55.80 -10.64
C GLY A 310 5.42 55.22 -9.55
N THR A 311 4.32 54.58 -9.96
CA THR A 311 3.57 53.64 -9.13
C THR A 311 4.52 52.53 -8.68
N SER A 312 5.19 52.73 -7.55
CA SER A 312 5.83 51.64 -6.83
C SER A 312 4.70 50.75 -6.34
N ASN A 313 4.48 49.64 -7.06
CA ASN A 313 3.78 48.48 -6.52
C ASN A 313 4.64 47.94 -5.38
N GLY A 314 4.60 48.62 -4.23
CA GLY A 314 5.23 48.15 -3.01
C GLY A 314 4.57 46.84 -2.66
N ASN A 315 5.35 45.75 -2.65
CA ASN A 315 4.88 44.48 -2.13
C ASN A 315 4.53 44.68 -0.65
N THR A 316 3.25 44.82 -0.36
CA THR A 316 2.72 44.83 0.99
C THR A 316 2.77 43.40 1.51
N THR A 317 3.44 43.18 2.64
CA THR A 317 3.45 41.88 3.31
C THR A 317 2.61 41.99 4.56
N THR A 318 1.52 41.23 4.64
CA THR A 318 0.66 41.19 5.82
C THR A 318 1.12 40.06 6.73
N PHE A 319 1.48 40.40 7.97
CA PHE A 319 1.82 39.44 9.00
C PHE A 319 0.67 39.32 9.98
N CYS A 320 0.01 38.16 9.97
CA CYS A 320 -1.04 37.83 10.92
C CYS A 320 -0.46 37.04 12.09
N THR A 321 -0.82 37.44 13.31
CA THR A 321 -0.42 36.79 14.56
C THR A 321 -1.62 36.63 15.48
N GLY A 322 -1.61 35.55 16.26
CA GLY A 322 -2.77 35.15 17.05
C GLY A 322 -3.79 34.41 16.21
N GLY A 323 -4.51 33.53 16.88
CA GLY A 323 -5.60 32.70 16.41
C GLY A 323 -6.33 32.18 17.64
N THR A 324 -7.60 31.82 17.50
CA THR A 324 -8.32 31.11 18.56
C THR A 324 -7.69 29.74 18.71
N ASP A 325 -6.86 29.56 19.74
CA ASP A 325 -6.65 28.22 20.30
C ASP A 325 -8.03 27.78 20.80
N GLY A 326 -8.61 26.78 20.16
CA GLY A 326 -9.98 26.37 20.44
C GLY A 326 -10.43 25.22 19.57
N THR A 327 -11.30 24.40 20.16
CA THR A 327 -12.06 23.35 19.48
C THR A 327 -13.18 24.00 18.67
N PHE A 328 -13.33 23.63 17.40
CA PHE A 328 -14.55 23.91 16.64
C PHE A 328 -15.23 22.62 16.23
N GLU A 329 -16.56 22.60 16.32
CA GLU A 329 -17.38 21.44 15.96
C GLU A 329 -17.54 21.36 14.44
N GLY A 330 -17.64 20.14 13.93
CA GLY A 330 -18.03 19.86 12.56
C GLY A 330 -19.50 20.13 12.30
N ASP A 331 -19.78 20.37 11.04
CA ASP A 331 -21.14 20.54 10.55
C ASP A 331 -21.84 19.17 10.59
N LYS A 332 -22.81 19.04 11.49
CA LYS A 332 -23.58 17.80 11.71
C LYS A 332 -24.34 17.39 10.45
N ASP A 333 -24.70 18.35 9.59
CA ASP A 333 -25.42 18.09 8.34
C ASP A 333 -24.48 17.66 7.20
N ALA A 334 -23.15 17.76 7.41
CA ALA A 334 -22.12 17.43 6.42
C ALA A 334 -21.35 16.14 6.74
N ILE A 335 -21.92 15.26 7.58
CA ILE A 335 -21.34 13.97 7.91
C ILE A 335 -21.87 12.90 6.96
N SER A 336 -20.96 12.26 6.23
CA SER A 336 -21.24 11.10 5.39
C SER A 336 -20.66 9.85 6.03
N ARG A 337 -21.43 8.75 5.99
CA ARG A 337 -20.99 7.42 6.40
C ARG A 337 -21.15 6.46 5.24
N VAL A 338 -20.07 5.78 4.90
CA VAL A 338 -20.05 4.81 3.81
C VAL A 338 -19.59 3.47 4.37
N PRO A 339 -20.41 2.40 4.29
CA PRO A 339 -19.96 1.07 4.69
C PRO A 339 -18.82 0.63 3.77
N LEU A 340 -17.81 0.01 4.37
CA LEU A 340 -16.68 -0.55 3.65
C LEU A 340 -16.85 -2.06 3.46
N PRO A 341 -16.10 -2.68 2.52
CA PRO A 341 -16.06 -4.11 2.40
C PRO A 341 -15.63 -4.78 3.72
N PRO A 342 -16.15 -5.98 4.04
CA PRO A 342 -15.82 -6.65 5.27
C PRO A 342 -14.32 -6.85 5.47
N TYR A 343 -13.85 -6.63 6.70
CA TYR A 343 -12.45 -6.79 7.12
C TYR A 343 -11.43 -5.89 6.38
N SER A 344 -11.89 -4.91 5.60
CA SER A 344 -11.04 -4.14 4.69
C SER A 344 -9.94 -3.33 5.40
N LEU A 345 -10.16 -2.81 6.61
CA LEU A 345 -9.18 -1.99 7.32
C LEU A 345 -7.92 -2.75 7.72
N ASN A 346 -8.04 -4.06 7.99
CA ASN A 346 -6.94 -4.88 8.49
C ASN A 346 -6.27 -5.72 7.40
N ASP A 347 -6.86 -5.75 6.21
CA ASP A 347 -6.30 -6.49 5.08
C ASP A 347 -4.87 -6.03 4.74
N PRO A 348 -3.99 -6.95 4.34
CA PRO A 348 -2.68 -6.58 3.83
C PRO A 348 -2.78 -5.56 2.69
N LEU A 349 -1.84 -4.61 2.68
CA LEU A 349 -1.69 -3.71 1.56
C LEU A 349 -1.31 -4.50 0.31
N ALA A 350 -2.09 -4.34 -0.75
CA ALA A 350 -1.64 -4.78 -2.05
C ALA A 350 -0.45 -3.92 -2.48
N THR A 351 0.63 -4.59 -2.89
CA THR A 351 1.79 -3.92 -3.47
C THR A 351 2.19 -4.72 -4.70
N ALA A 352 1.56 -4.41 -5.83
CA ALA A 352 1.93 -4.97 -7.14
C ALA A 352 3.45 -4.88 -7.39
N ASP A 353 4.06 -3.82 -6.86
CA ASP A 353 5.49 -3.53 -6.96
C ASP A 353 6.27 -3.85 -5.67
N GLY A 354 5.74 -4.75 -4.83
CA GLY A 354 6.42 -5.27 -3.65
C GLY A 354 7.76 -5.93 -3.98
N CYS A 355 8.66 -6.01 -3.00
CA CYS A 355 9.93 -6.73 -3.12
C CYS A 355 9.69 -8.18 -3.50
N THR A 356 8.82 -8.90 -2.79
CA THR A 356 8.58 -10.33 -3.02
C THR A 356 7.95 -10.58 -4.39
N VAL A 357 6.89 -9.82 -4.73
CA VAL A 357 6.19 -9.96 -6.01
C VAL A 357 7.12 -9.64 -7.19
N SER A 358 7.86 -8.52 -7.12
CA SER A 358 8.81 -8.15 -8.19
C SER A 358 9.93 -9.17 -8.36
N SER A 359 10.41 -9.76 -7.27
CA SER A 359 11.47 -10.78 -7.27
C SER A 359 11.05 -12.10 -7.91
N ILE A 360 9.76 -12.44 -7.87
CA ILE A 360 9.23 -13.64 -8.54
C ILE A 360 8.94 -13.36 -10.01
N LEU A 361 8.33 -12.22 -10.31
CA LEU A 361 7.76 -11.96 -11.64
C LEU A 361 8.75 -11.33 -12.62
N THR A 362 9.48 -10.31 -12.18
CA THR A 362 10.37 -9.52 -13.03
C THR A 362 11.68 -9.17 -12.32
N PRO A 363 12.39 -10.17 -11.77
CA PRO A 363 13.57 -9.94 -10.97
C PRO A 363 14.65 -9.22 -11.79
N GLY A 364 15.13 -8.12 -11.24
CA GLY A 364 16.14 -7.29 -11.90
C GLY A 364 16.79 -6.33 -10.93
N TRP A 365 17.95 -5.84 -11.30
CA TRP A 365 18.71 -4.85 -10.55
C TRP A 365 18.92 -3.61 -11.41
N TRP A 366 18.76 -2.44 -10.81
CA TRP A 366 19.26 -1.19 -11.34
C TRP A 366 20.69 -1.00 -10.87
N LEU A 367 21.58 -0.79 -11.84
CA LEU A 367 23.00 -0.56 -11.64
C LEU A 367 23.34 0.88 -12.07
N HIS A 368 24.32 1.51 -11.43
CA HIS A 368 24.73 2.90 -11.70
C HIS A 368 26.12 3.18 -11.12
N ASP A 369 26.68 4.32 -11.49
CA ASP A 369 27.95 4.85 -10.98
C ASP A 369 29.10 3.83 -11.06
N PHE A 370 29.18 3.09 -12.18
CA PHE A 370 30.22 2.09 -12.34
C PHE A 370 31.58 2.76 -12.54
N VAL A 371 32.51 2.46 -11.63
CA VAL A 371 33.87 2.97 -11.60
C VAL A 371 34.83 1.81 -11.41
N THR A 372 35.92 1.83 -12.19
CA THR A 372 37.03 0.90 -12.02
C THR A 372 38.35 1.65 -11.89
N ASN A 373 39.22 1.16 -11.03
CA ASN A 373 40.63 1.57 -11.00
C ASN A 373 41.48 0.37 -11.36
N THR A 374 42.35 0.51 -12.36
CA THR A 374 43.29 -0.52 -12.82
C THR A 374 44.70 0.05 -12.97
N THR A 375 45.67 -0.80 -13.26
CA THR A 375 47.04 -0.39 -13.60
C THR A 375 47.24 -0.37 -15.12
N PHE A 376 48.24 0.37 -15.59
CA PHE A 376 48.57 0.53 -17.03
C PHE A 376 48.80 -0.78 -17.79
N ALA A 377 49.15 -1.87 -17.09
CA ALA A 377 49.32 -3.18 -17.69
C ALA A 377 47.98 -3.91 -17.91
N HIS A 378 46.87 -3.39 -17.38
CA HIS A 378 45.56 -4.06 -17.28
C HIS A 378 45.60 -5.46 -16.66
N ASN A 379 46.72 -5.82 -16.02
CA ASN A 379 47.04 -7.18 -15.57
C ASN A 379 46.88 -7.38 -14.06
N ASP A 380 46.77 -6.29 -13.28
CA ASP A 380 46.68 -6.36 -11.82
C ASP A 380 45.44 -5.65 -11.28
N THR A 381 44.84 -6.32 -10.28
CA THR A 381 43.93 -5.82 -9.23
C THR A 381 43.09 -4.61 -9.64
N VAL A 382 41.92 -4.88 -10.22
CA VAL A 382 40.92 -3.84 -10.45
C VAL A 382 40.11 -3.67 -9.17
N THR A 383 40.01 -2.44 -8.66
CA THR A 383 38.92 -2.10 -7.72
C THR A 383 37.72 -1.73 -8.58
N ALA A 384 36.62 -2.48 -8.49
CA ALA A 384 35.38 -2.11 -9.18
C ALA A 384 34.34 -1.70 -8.12
N ARG A 385 33.69 -0.58 -8.38
CA ARG A 385 32.69 0.02 -7.51
C ARG A 385 31.49 0.44 -8.34
N PHE A 386 30.30 0.14 -7.87
CA PHE A 386 29.05 0.52 -8.52
C PHE A 386 27.94 0.48 -7.48
N GLY A 387 26.85 1.18 -7.74
CA GLY A 387 25.69 1.03 -6.88
C GLY A 387 24.64 0.11 -7.46
N MET A 388 23.83 -0.44 -6.57
CA MET A 388 22.81 -1.45 -6.84
C MET A 388 21.51 -1.11 -6.12
N GLU A 389 20.40 -1.25 -6.85
CA GLU A 389 19.05 -1.11 -6.29
C GLU A 389 18.14 -2.19 -6.89
N LEU A 390 17.43 -2.94 -6.04
CA LEU A 390 16.48 -3.95 -6.51
C LEU A 390 15.37 -3.29 -7.36
N GLY A 391 15.17 -3.81 -8.57
CA GLY A 391 14.10 -3.37 -9.47
C GLY A 391 12.73 -3.79 -8.96
N ARG A 392 11.81 -2.83 -8.89
CA ARG A 392 10.39 -3.06 -8.57
C ARG A 392 9.56 -2.79 -9.82
N GLY A 393 8.57 -3.65 -10.10
CA GLY A 393 7.83 -3.73 -11.38
C GLY A 393 7.57 -2.38 -12.06
N GLY A 394 8.13 -2.15 -13.26
CA GLY A 394 7.90 -0.93 -14.04
C GLY A 394 8.39 0.40 -13.44
N LEU A 395 8.89 0.41 -12.19
CA LEU A 395 9.33 1.62 -11.51
C LEU A 395 10.76 2.01 -11.91
N ARG A 396 10.96 3.33 -12.00
CA ARG A 396 12.30 3.93 -12.11
C ARG A 396 13.06 3.73 -10.80
N PRO A 397 14.41 3.67 -10.84
CA PRO A 397 15.20 3.61 -9.62
C PRO A 397 14.89 4.82 -8.73
N THR A 398 14.83 4.59 -7.43
CA THR A 398 14.56 5.62 -6.42
C THR A 398 15.77 6.52 -6.15
N GLY A 399 16.95 6.09 -6.61
CA GLY A 399 18.23 6.75 -6.31
C GLY A 399 18.75 6.42 -4.91
N ARG A 400 18.12 5.49 -4.19
CA ARG A 400 18.52 5.05 -2.84
C ARG A 400 19.23 3.70 -2.89
N PHE A 401 20.34 3.67 -3.59
CA PHE A 401 21.08 2.45 -3.88
C PHE A 401 22.10 2.07 -2.79
N ALA A 402 22.41 0.78 -2.72
CA ALA A 402 23.56 0.29 -1.99
C ALA A 402 24.82 0.47 -2.84
N THR A 403 25.90 0.97 -2.25
CA THR A 403 27.21 1.02 -2.92
C THR A 403 27.96 -0.26 -2.65
N VAL A 404 28.36 -0.92 -3.73
CA VAL A 404 29.12 -2.16 -3.73
C VAL A 404 30.52 -1.89 -4.27
N ALA A 405 31.53 -2.47 -3.65
CA ALA A 405 32.89 -2.49 -4.14
C ALA A 405 33.48 -3.91 -4.05
N ALA A 406 34.43 -4.25 -4.90
CA ALA A 406 35.40 -5.28 -4.56
C ALA A 406 36.79 -4.91 -5.06
N ASP A 407 37.77 -5.39 -4.30
CA ASP A 407 39.18 -5.32 -4.60
C ASP A 407 39.65 -6.63 -5.23
N GLY A 408 40.75 -6.58 -5.99
CA GLY A 408 41.38 -7.81 -6.48
C GLY A 408 40.71 -8.45 -7.68
N VAL A 409 39.80 -7.75 -8.37
CA VAL A 409 39.10 -8.28 -9.55
C VAL A 409 40.13 -8.60 -10.63
N ARG A 410 40.33 -9.90 -10.87
CA ARG A 410 41.24 -10.41 -11.91
C ARG A 410 40.52 -10.49 -13.25
N TYR A 411 41.17 -9.99 -14.28
CA TYR A 411 40.77 -10.14 -15.68
C TYR A 411 41.70 -11.15 -16.38
N SER A 412 41.15 -11.98 -17.28
CA SER A 412 41.95 -12.88 -18.13
C SER A 412 42.24 -12.21 -19.47
N ALA A 413 43.50 -11.87 -19.73
CA ALA A 413 43.92 -11.21 -20.97
C ALA A 413 44.08 -12.15 -22.18
N THR A 414 43.84 -13.47 -22.02
CA THR A 414 44.14 -14.47 -23.05
C THR A 414 42.99 -15.44 -23.25
N ASN A 415 42.07 -15.16 -24.18
CA ASN A 415 41.07 -16.09 -24.76
C ASN A 415 40.45 -17.11 -23.78
N GLY A 416 40.30 -16.76 -22.51
CA GLY A 416 39.65 -17.60 -21.51
C GLY A 416 38.16 -17.42 -21.66
N SER A 417 37.38 -18.47 -21.40
CA SER A 417 35.93 -18.29 -21.34
C SER A 417 35.61 -17.31 -20.20
N ILE A 418 34.65 -16.41 -20.39
CA ILE A 418 34.07 -15.58 -19.32
C ILE A 418 33.65 -16.46 -18.14
N ASP A 419 33.26 -17.71 -18.42
CA ASP A 419 32.87 -18.67 -17.41
C ASP A 419 34.00 -19.15 -16.50
N ASP A 420 35.26 -19.02 -16.91
CA ASP A 420 36.45 -19.41 -16.12
C ASP A 420 36.95 -18.29 -15.20
N MET A 421 36.36 -17.08 -15.27
CA MET A 421 36.75 -15.96 -14.42
C MET A 421 36.32 -16.20 -12.96
N PRO A 422 37.19 -15.89 -11.97
CA PRO A 422 36.86 -16.05 -10.56
C PRO A 422 35.78 -15.06 -10.12
N TRP A 423 34.92 -15.52 -9.22
CA TRP A 423 33.96 -14.68 -8.50
C TRP A 423 34.68 -13.95 -7.36
N ASN A 424 34.41 -12.66 -7.21
CA ASN A 424 34.97 -11.81 -6.16
C ASN A 424 33.84 -11.39 -5.24
N GLU A 425 34.02 -11.55 -3.93
CA GLU A 425 33.02 -11.17 -2.94
C GLU A 425 32.82 -9.66 -2.91
N CYS A 426 31.56 -9.23 -2.86
CA CYS A 426 31.16 -7.83 -2.78
C CYS A 426 31.30 -7.31 -1.35
N VAL A 427 31.90 -6.14 -1.19
CA VAL A 427 31.91 -5.35 0.05
C VAL A 427 30.85 -4.26 -0.06
N LEU A 428 29.90 -4.25 0.89
CA LEU A 428 28.89 -3.21 0.99
C LEU A 428 29.49 -1.98 1.71
N GLU A 429 29.89 -0.97 0.94
CA GLU A 429 30.46 0.28 1.47
C GLU A 429 29.38 1.24 2.01
N GLY A 430 28.15 1.10 1.53
CA GLY A 430 27.01 1.89 1.98
C GLY A 430 25.71 1.18 1.67
N VAL A 431 24.81 1.09 2.65
CA VAL A 431 23.45 0.61 2.45
C VAL A 431 22.55 1.83 2.21
N GLY A 432 21.99 1.95 1.01
CA GLY A 432 20.98 2.94 0.69
C GLY A 432 19.66 2.63 1.41
N GLY A 433 18.56 2.53 0.67
CA GLY A 433 17.35 1.95 1.24
C GLY A 433 17.60 0.49 1.63
N VAL A 434 17.66 0.19 2.93
CA VAL A 434 18.02 -1.15 3.46
C VAL A 434 17.17 -2.27 2.84
N ALA A 435 15.89 -1.99 2.54
CA ALA A 435 14.97 -2.94 1.92
C ALA A 435 15.26 -3.26 0.44
N LEU A 436 16.13 -2.49 -0.24
CA LEU A 436 16.48 -2.66 -1.65
C LEU A 436 17.95 -3.00 -1.87
N ALA A 437 18.70 -3.19 -0.78
CA ALA A 437 20.11 -3.57 -0.81
C ALA A 437 20.25 -5.09 -0.90
N PRO A 438 21.28 -5.61 -1.60
CA PRO A 438 21.61 -7.03 -1.53
C PRO A 438 22.07 -7.40 -0.12
N THR A 439 21.73 -8.59 0.34
CA THR A 439 22.22 -9.18 1.60
C THR A 439 23.54 -9.92 1.42
N GLY A 440 23.84 -10.32 0.18
CA GLY A 440 25.09 -10.95 -0.23
C GLY A 440 25.32 -10.76 -1.72
N CYS A 441 26.57 -10.69 -2.15
CA CYS A 441 26.90 -10.47 -3.55
C CYS A 441 28.30 -11.00 -3.88
N GLU A 442 28.44 -11.55 -5.07
CA GLU A 442 29.72 -11.81 -5.72
C GLU A 442 29.66 -11.25 -7.15
N PHE A 443 30.79 -10.79 -7.69
CA PHE A 443 30.85 -10.40 -9.10
C PHE A 443 32.12 -10.81 -9.82
N ARG A 444 31.99 -10.81 -11.15
CA ARG A 444 33.10 -10.90 -12.10
C ARG A 444 32.89 -9.87 -13.20
N TYR A 445 33.97 -9.24 -13.64
CA TYR A 445 33.92 -8.17 -14.61
C TYR A 445 35.05 -8.30 -15.63
N GLU A 446 34.70 -8.21 -16.92
CA GLU A 446 35.64 -8.23 -18.04
C GLU A 446 35.65 -6.87 -18.74
N MET A 447 36.79 -6.17 -18.69
CA MET A 447 36.90 -4.82 -19.23
C MET A 447 36.76 -4.76 -20.76
N ALA A 448 37.29 -5.74 -21.48
CA ALA A 448 37.33 -5.74 -22.94
C ALA A 448 35.94 -5.88 -23.59
N SER A 449 35.12 -6.78 -23.06
CA SER A 449 33.72 -6.99 -23.49
C SER A 449 32.74 -6.10 -22.74
N ARG A 450 33.18 -5.46 -21.64
CA ARG A 450 32.36 -4.77 -20.64
C ARG A 450 31.36 -5.69 -19.95
N PHE A 451 31.57 -7.00 -19.98
CA PHE A 451 30.71 -7.95 -19.32
C PHE A 451 30.77 -7.81 -17.80
N LEU A 452 29.60 -7.78 -17.16
CA LEU A 452 29.42 -7.85 -15.71
C LEU A 452 28.52 -9.03 -15.38
N GLY A 453 29.04 -9.96 -14.59
CA GLY A 453 28.30 -11.05 -13.98
C GLY A 453 28.15 -10.81 -12.48
N LEU A 454 26.94 -10.93 -11.95
CA LEU A 454 26.65 -10.83 -10.51
C LEU A 454 25.97 -12.11 -10.02
N ARG A 455 26.35 -12.60 -8.85
CA ARG A 455 25.57 -13.51 -8.03
C ARG A 455 25.08 -12.72 -6.85
N VAL A 456 23.78 -12.59 -6.71
CA VAL A 456 23.16 -11.69 -5.75
C VAL A 456 22.22 -12.46 -4.85
N GLN A 457 22.24 -12.10 -3.58
CA GLN A 457 21.31 -12.55 -2.55
C GLN A 457 20.58 -11.32 -2.02
N TRP A 458 19.27 -11.43 -1.81
CA TRP A 458 18.47 -10.39 -1.20
C TRP A 458 17.33 -11.02 -0.40
N ALA A 459 16.73 -10.26 0.50
CA ALA A 459 15.63 -10.73 1.33
C ALA A 459 14.47 -9.74 1.28
N CYS A 460 13.26 -10.26 1.14
CA CYS A 460 12.04 -9.47 1.10
C CYS A 460 11.19 -9.76 2.33
N ASP A 461 10.93 -8.73 3.15
CA ASP A 461 10.11 -8.81 4.36
C ASP A 461 8.76 -8.08 4.20
N ASP A 462 8.37 -7.79 2.95
CA ASP A 462 7.23 -6.97 2.56
C ASP A 462 5.89 -7.73 2.57
N LEU A 463 5.90 -9.06 2.55
CA LEU A 463 4.70 -9.86 2.81
C LEU A 463 4.64 -10.35 4.25
N GLU A 464 5.75 -10.88 4.79
CA GLU A 464 5.82 -11.44 6.15
C GLU A 464 7.07 -10.94 6.89
N LYS A 465 6.89 -10.01 7.84
CA LYS A 465 8.02 -9.34 8.50
C LYS A 465 8.87 -10.26 9.38
N GLY A 466 8.24 -11.28 9.97
CA GLY A 466 8.93 -12.23 10.87
C GLY A 466 9.72 -13.30 10.15
N ASN A 467 9.38 -13.58 8.88
CA ASN A 467 9.95 -14.64 8.05
C ASN A 467 10.19 -14.08 6.63
N PRO A 468 11.28 -13.33 6.41
CA PRO A 468 11.56 -12.76 5.10
C PRO A 468 11.86 -13.85 4.09
N VAL A 469 11.41 -13.67 2.85
CA VAL A 469 11.72 -14.58 1.74
C VAL A 469 13.12 -14.26 1.24
N ALA A 470 14.02 -15.23 1.34
CA ALA A 470 15.37 -15.10 0.82
C ALA A 470 15.41 -15.50 -0.65
N PHE A 471 16.02 -14.65 -1.47
CA PHE A 471 16.19 -14.84 -2.90
C PHE A 471 17.66 -14.90 -3.26
N THR A 472 17.97 -15.68 -4.28
CA THR A 472 19.28 -15.73 -4.92
C THR A 472 19.11 -15.70 -6.43
N GLY A 473 20.09 -15.18 -7.15
CA GLY A 473 20.09 -15.30 -8.60
C GLY A 473 21.33 -14.75 -9.27
N GLU A 474 21.42 -14.99 -10.58
CA GLU A 474 22.53 -14.54 -11.42
C GLU A 474 22.07 -13.43 -12.37
N VAL A 475 22.86 -12.37 -12.44
CA VAL A 475 22.70 -11.26 -13.39
C VAL A 475 23.85 -11.32 -14.38
N ARG A 476 23.53 -11.16 -15.67
CA ARG A 476 24.51 -11.00 -16.74
C ARG A 476 24.15 -9.76 -17.53
N THR A 477 25.07 -8.82 -17.66
CA THR A 477 24.84 -7.55 -18.35
C THR A 477 26.12 -6.99 -18.93
N GLU A 478 25.99 -5.95 -19.75
CA GLU A 478 27.11 -5.14 -20.23
C GLU A 478 27.10 -3.80 -19.49
N VAL A 479 28.26 -3.38 -19.00
CA VAL A 479 28.45 -2.06 -18.42
C VAL A 479 28.38 -1.01 -19.54
N PRO A 480 27.70 0.14 -19.32
CA PRO A 480 27.72 1.27 -20.24
C PRO A 480 29.14 1.73 -20.61
N GLU A 481 29.28 2.49 -21.71
CA GLU A 481 30.57 3.05 -22.11
C GLU A 481 31.13 4.00 -21.03
N PHE A 482 32.42 3.84 -20.70
CA PHE A 482 33.13 4.64 -19.71
C PHE A 482 34.30 5.39 -20.33
N THR A 483 34.65 6.52 -19.72
CA THR A 483 35.85 7.29 -20.05
C THR A 483 36.95 6.92 -19.08
N CYS A 484 38.12 6.58 -19.60
CA CYS A 484 39.30 6.28 -18.78
C CYS A 484 40.24 7.47 -18.73
N VAL A 485 40.66 7.84 -17.52
CA VAL A 485 41.70 8.83 -17.26
C VAL A 485 42.91 8.13 -16.67
N THR A 486 44.07 8.44 -17.21
CA THR A 486 45.33 7.85 -16.81
C THR A 486 46.14 8.85 -15.99
N SER A 487 46.59 8.44 -14.79
CA SER A 487 47.47 9.22 -13.92
C SER A 487 48.63 8.35 -13.43
N GLY A 488 49.83 8.59 -13.94
CA GLY A 488 51.01 7.78 -13.59
C GLY A 488 50.87 6.33 -14.06
N LYS A 489 50.78 5.38 -13.13
CA LYS A 489 50.54 3.94 -13.42
C LYS A 489 49.08 3.52 -13.27
N GLU A 490 48.23 4.41 -12.79
CA GLU A 490 46.82 4.14 -12.50
C GLU A 490 45.95 4.61 -13.65
N VAL A 491 44.98 3.79 -14.01
CA VAL A 491 43.95 4.09 -14.99
C VAL A 491 42.63 4.00 -14.25
N ARG A 492 41.89 5.10 -14.21
CA ARG A 492 40.55 5.17 -13.63
C ARG A 492 39.54 5.31 -14.74
N CYS A 493 38.65 4.33 -14.86
CA CYS A 493 37.55 4.38 -15.81
C CYS A 493 36.24 4.63 -15.06
N ALA A 494 35.46 5.59 -15.53
CA ALA A 494 34.16 5.93 -14.95
C ALA A 494 33.15 6.26 -16.05
N GLU A 495 31.88 5.98 -15.79
CA GLU A 495 30.78 6.38 -16.66
C GLU A 495 30.70 7.92 -16.73
N PRO A 496 30.74 8.53 -17.94
CA PRO A 496 30.72 9.99 -18.07
C PRO A 496 29.36 10.61 -17.76
N ASN A 497 28.29 9.82 -17.87
CA ASN A 497 26.92 10.22 -17.52
C ASN A 497 26.24 9.05 -16.79
N PRO A 498 26.14 9.07 -15.45
CA PRO A 498 25.68 7.94 -14.65
C PRO A 498 24.18 7.73 -14.79
N THR A 499 23.74 7.26 -15.95
CA THR A 499 22.35 6.88 -16.18
C THR A 499 22.14 5.46 -15.70
N PRO A 500 21.25 5.21 -14.72
CA PRO A 500 21.02 3.86 -14.27
C PRO A 500 20.54 2.96 -15.40
N TRP A 501 21.06 1.73 -15.44
CA TRP A 501 20.61 0.71 -16.39
C TRP A 501 20.06 -0.52 -15.65
N LYS A 502 19.08 -1.17 -16.27
CA LYS A 502 18.42 -2.35 -15.72
C LYS A 502 19.11 -3.62 -16.22
N ALA A 503 19.36 -4.55 -15.31
CA ALA A 503 19.87 -5.88 -15.62
C ALA A 503 18.92 -6.94 -15.02
N ASN A 504 18.43 -7.85 -15.87
CA ASN A 504 17.50 -8.89 -15.44
C ASN A 504 18.24 -10.04 -14.76
N VAL A 505 17.57 -10.70 -13.80
CA VAL A 505 18.07 -11.92 -13.16
C VAL A 505 17.53 -13.13 -13.92
N THR A 506 18.38 -14.08 -14.29
CA THR A 506 18.00 -15.22 -15.16
C THR A 506 17.86 -16.56 -14.44
N SER A 507 18.31 -16.67 -13.19
CA SER A 507 18.31 -17.93 -12.43
C SER A 507 17.86 -17.69 -10.99
N VAL A 508 16.65 -17.14 -10.83
CA VAL A 508 16.12 -16.86 -9.50
C VAL A 508 15.72 -18.14 -8.80
N ALA A 509 16.20 -18.28 -7.56
CA ALA A 509 15.76 -19.28 -6.60
C ALA A 509 15.40 -18.59 -5.29
N TRP A 510 14.51 -19.19 -4.51
CA TRP A 510 14.05 -18.62 -3.25
C TRP A 510 13.80 -19.69 -2.18
N GLU A 511 13.86 -19.26 -0.93
CA GLU A 511 13.51 -20.04 0.26
C GLU A 511 12.79 -19.16 1.29
N SER A 512 11.86 -19.76 2.03
CA SER A 512 10.96 -19.11 3.01
C SER A 512 11.14 -19.66 4.41
#